data_AF-F8QJM5-F1
#
_entry.id   AF-F8QJM5-F1
#
_cell.length_a   1.000
_cell.length_b   1.000
_cell.length_c   1.000
_cell.angle_alpha   90.00
_cell.angle_beta   90.00
_cell.angle_gamma   90.00
#
_symmetry.space_group_name_H-M   'P 1'
#
loop_
_entity.id
_entity.type
_entity.pdbx_description
1 polymer ?
#
loop_
_entity_poly.entity_id
_entity_poly.type
_entity_poly.pdbx_seq_one_letter_code
_entity_poly.pdbx_strand_id
1 'polypeptide(L)'
;MKQVDQHLRAVTKTYAKPHSPEWLARRIKDQKPERARVLLRNWAHKDHYEHITLQAIQMLKNHDKENIVERIHAYTSPNNPMPKRSLHVISQVTTTDDRQTFTVPTLIDSGCTNSVIDESLIDKYTLNTTPLPVPLDTAGADGRSQKVTRYVTLHINVK
;
A
#
# COMPACT_ATOMS: atom_id res chain seq x y z
N MET A 1 -32.25 -51.46 -2.84
CA MET A 1 -32.82 -50.10 -2.95
C MET A 1 -32.03 -49.19 -2.01
N LYS A 2 -31.33 -48.21 -2.62
CA LYS A 2 -30.55 -47.07 -2.14
C LYS A 2 -30.20 -46.87 -0.64
N GLN A 3 -28.89 -46.91 -0.42
CA GLN A 3 -28.04 -46.14 0.49
C GLN A 3 -28.26 -44.62 0.35
N VAL A 4 -28.49 -43.91 1.46
CA VAL A 4 -28.31 -42.45 1.74
C VAL A 4 -28.86 -42.19 3.15
N ASP A 5 -28.30 -41.44 4.09
CA ASP A 5 -27.12 -40.59 4.11
C ASP A 5 -26.67 -40.40 5.57
N GLN A 6 -25.37 -40.60 5.80
CA GLN A 6 -24.66 -40.00 6.92
C GLN A 6 -24.71 -38.48 6.75
N HIS A 7 -25.64 -37.78 7.40
CA HIS A 7 -25.62 -36.31 7.41
C HIS A 7 -26.18 -35.67 8.70
N LEU A 8 -25.84 -36.24 9.86
CA LEU A 8 -25.92 -35.52 11.13
C LEU A 8 -24.53 -34.98 11.52
N ARG A 9 -23.94 -34.16 10.65
CA ARG A 9 -22.99 -33.13 11.09
C ARG A 9 -23.79 -31.88 11.42
N ALA A 10 -24.24 -31.80 12.66
CA ALA A 10 -24.73 -30.57 13.25
C ALA A 10 -23.61 -29.52 13.25
N VAL A 11 -23.45 -28.80 12.14
CA VAL A 11 -22.73 -27.54 12.12
C VAL A 11 -23.71 -26.49 12.63
N THR A 12 -23.65 -26.21 13.94
CA THR A 12 -24.30 -25.06 14.55
C THR A 12 -23.81 -23.79 13.84
N LYS A 13 -24.57 -23.32 12.85
CA LYS A 13 -24.41 -21.98 12.27
C LYS A 13 -24.79 -20.97 13.35
N THR A 14 -23.81 -20.51 14.11
CA THR A 14 -23.95 -19.29 14.89
C THR A 14 -24.24 -18.15 13.91
N TYR A 15 -25.46 -17.62 13.94
CA TYR A 15 -25.86 -16.50 13.10
C TYR A 15 -25.10 -15.25 13.57
N ALA A 16 -24.39 -14.59 12.65
CA ALA A 16 -23.76 -13.30 12.94
C ALA A 16 -24.85 -12.30 13.35
N LYS A 17 -24.59 -11.52 14.41
CA LYS A 17 -25.53 -10.51 14.93
C LYS A 17 -25.96 -9.57 13.80
N PRO A 18 -27.25 -9.34 13.55
CA PRO A 18 -27.69 -8.35 12.58
C PRO A 18 -27.03 -7.01 12.84
N HIS A 19 -26.65 -6.30 11.78
CA HIS A 19 -25.90 -5.04 11.88
C HIS A 19 -24.54 -5.19 12.60
N SER A 20 -23.80 -6.25 12.29
CA SER A 20 -22.38 -6.40 12.63
C SER A 20 -21.50 -6.46 11.36
N PRO A 21 -20.19 -6.17 11.45
CA PRO A 21 -19.25 -6.38 10.36
C PRO A 21 -19.27 -7.82 9.81
N GLU A 22 -19.43 -8.82 10.68
CA GLU A 22 -19.53 -10.24 10.31
C GLU A 22 -20.81 -10.53 9.52
N TRP A 23 -21.91 -9.87 9.91
CA TRP A 23 -23.17 -9.96 9.17
C TRP A 23 -23.05 -9.28 7.80
N LEU A 24 -22.42 -8.09 7.73
CA LEU A 24 -22.21 -7.39 6.47
C LEU A 24 -21.28 -8.17 5.53
N ALA A 25 -20.20 -8.76 6.05
CA ALA A 25 -19.30 -9.64 5.31
C ALA A 25 -20.04 -10.79 4.63
N ARG A 26 -20.94 -11.42 5.39
CA ARG A 26 -21.80 -12.49 4.85
C ARG A 26 -22.70 -11.98 3.73
N ARG A 27 -23.35 -10.84 3.93
CA ARG A 27 -24.23 -10.24 2.92
C ARG A 27 -23.49 -9.82 1.65
N ILE A 28 -22.26 -9.32 1.76
CA ILE A 28 -21.43 -8.98 0.60
C ILE A 28 -21.09 -10.23 -0.22
N LYS A 29 -20.78 -11.37 0.43
CA LYS A 29 -20.53 -12.64 -0.27
C LYS A 29 -21.78 -13.16 -0.98
N ASP A 30 -22.94 -13.12 -0.30
CA ASP A 30 -24.19 -13.72 -0.78
C ASP A 30 -24.90 -12.89 -1.88
N GLN A 31 -24.62 -11.59 -2.00
CA GLN A 31 -25.31 -10.69 -2.93
C GLN A 31 -24.57 -10.53 -4.27
N LYS A 32 -25.31 -10.11 -5.32
CA LYS A 32 -24.70 -9.65 -6.58
C LYS A 32 -23.78 -8.44 -6.30
N PRO A 33 -22.65 -8.27 -7.02
CA PRO A 33 -21.67 -7.21 -6.76
C PRO A 33 -22.27 -5.80 -6.63
N GLU A 34 -23.29 -5.50 -7.42
CA GLU A 34 -23.98 -4.21 -7.51
C GLU A 34 -24.79 -3.94 -6.24
N ARG A 35 -25.47 -4.97 -5.72
CA ARG A 35 -26.18 -4.89 -4.44
C ARG A 35 -25.21 -4.86 -3.27
N ALA A 36 -24.13 -5.64 -3.32
CA ALA A 36 -23.08 -5.62 -2.31
C ALA A 36 -22.39 -4.24 -2.24
N ARG A 37 -22.19 -3.58 -3.39
CA ARG A 37 -21.67 -2.21 -3.47
C ARG A 37 -22.54 -1.21 -2.73
N VAL A 38 -23.85 -1.24 -2.97
CA VAL A 38 -24.81 -0.35 -2.28
C VAL A 38 -24.82 -0.64 -0.77
N LEU A 39 -24.82 -1.92 -0.39
CA LEU A 39 -24.79 -2.32 1.02
C LEU A 39 -23.54 -1.82 1.75
N LEU A 40 -22.35 -1.99 1.15
CA LEU A 40 -21.10 -1.49 1.72
C LEU A 40 -21.10 0.04 1.79
N ARG A 41 -21.58 0.72 0.76
CA ARG A 41 -21.65 2.20 0.72
C ARG A 41 -22.54 2.77 1.83
N ASN A 42 -23.66 2.11 2.16
CA ASN A 42 -24.54 2.55 3.23
C ASN A 42 -23.91 2.43 4.63
N TRP A 43 -22.86 1.60 4.76
CA TRP A 43 -22.14 1.35 6.01
C TRP A 43 -20.81 2.11 6.08
N ALA A 44 -20.27 2.51 4.94
CA ALA A 44 -18.98 3.15 4.86
C ALA A 44 -19.05 4.62 5.24
N HIS A 45 -17.95 5.14 5.76
CA HIS A 45 -17.75 6.57 5.87
C HIS A 45 -17.70 7.21 4.48
N LYS A 46 -18.22 8.43 4.35
CA LYS A 46 -18.34 9.16 3.07
C LYS A 46 -17.03 9.30 2.30
N ASP A 47 -15.90 9.38 3.01
CA ASP A 47 -14.56 9.53 2.42
C ASP A 47 -14.15 8.32 1.57
N HIS A 48 -14.77 7.16 1.78
CA HIS A 48 -14.44 5.94 1.05
C HIS A 48 -15.35 5.69 -0.16
N TYR A 49 -16.32 6.55 -0.44
CA TYR A 49 -17.32 6.31 -1.50
C TYR A 49 -16.71 6.10 -2.88
N GLU A 50 -15.65 6.82 -3.21
CA GLU A 50 -14.96 6.68 -4.50
C GLU A 50 -14.21 5.35 -4.62
N HIS A 51 -13.78 4.78 -3.50
CA HIS A 51 -13.03 3.53 -3.44
C HIS A 51 -13.92 2.27 -3.44
N ILE A 52 -15.24 2.43 -3.28
CA ILE A 52 -16.21 1.32 -3.29
C ILE A 52 -16.65 1.02 -4.73
N THR A 53 -15.70 0.53 -5.53
CA THR A 53 -15.91 0.13 -6.93
C THR A 53 -16.42 -1.31 -7.04
N LEU A 54 -16.97 -1.69 -8.20
CA LEU A 54 -17.36 -3.10 -8.44
C LEU A 54 -16.16 -4.04 -8.35
N GLN A 55 -14.99 -3.62 -8.83
CA GLN A 55 -13.75 -4.36 -8.70
C GLN A 55 -13.37 -4.57 -7.23
N ALA A 56 -13.45 -3.52 -6.40
CA ALA A 56 -13.17 -3.63 -4.96
C ALA A 56 -14.13 -4.62 -4.27
N ILE A 57 -15.42 -4.59 -4.63
CA ILE A 57 -16.39 -5.58 -4.13
C ILE A 57 -16.01 -6.99 -4.56
N GLN A 58 -15.60 -7.19 -5.80
CA GLN A 58 -15.21 -8.50 -6.32
C GLN A 58 -13.95 -9.04 -5.59
N MET A 59 -12.99 -8.16 -5.31
CA MET A 59 -11.84 -8.48 -4.47
C MET A 59 -12.26 -8.87 -3.04
N LEU A 60 -13.17 -8.12 -2.41
CA LEU A 60 -13.70 -8.45 -1.08
C LEU A 60 -14.38 -9.81 -1.05
N LYS A 61 -15.16 -10.15 -2.08
CA LYS A 61 -15.85 -11.44 -2.17
C LYS A 61 -14.88 -12.63 -2.25
N ASN A 62 -13.70 -12.42 -2.82
CA ASN A 62 -12.66 -13.45 -2.97
C ASN A 62 -11.80 -13.65 -1.72
N HIS A 63 -11.88 -12.77 -0.71
CA HIS A 63 -11.15 -12.93 0.54
C HIS A 63 -11.78 -14.02 1.42
N ASP A 64 -10.98 -14.59 2.33
CA ASP A 64 -11.48 -15.43 3.42
C ASP A 64 -12.37 -14.63 4.39
N LYS A 65 -12.98 -15.32 5.36
CA LYS A 65 -14.01 -14.71 6.23
C LYS A 65 -13.39 -13.72 7.23
N GLU A 66 -12.19 -13.99 7.70
CA GLU A 66 -11.49 -13.17 8.68
C GLU A 66 -10.95 -11.89 8.02
N ASN A 67 -10.33 -11.96 6.83
CA ASN A 67 -9.84 -10.75 6.14
C ASN A 67 -10.97 -9.84 5.65
N ILE A 68 -12.12 -10.39 5.23
CA ILE A 68 -13.22 -9.54 4.73
C ILE A 68 -13.82 -8.69 5.87
N VAL A 69 -13.86 -9.20 7.10
CA VAL A 69 -14.39 -8.47 8.27
C VAL A 69 -13.48 -7.29 8.62
N GLU A 70 -12.17 -7.51 8.68
CA GLU A 70 -11.20 -6.44 8.92
C GLU A 70 -11.26 -5.36 7.82
N ARG A 71 -11.33 -5.77 6.55
CA ARG A 71 -11.46 -4.83 5.44
C ARG A 71 -12.75 -4.02 5.49
N ILE A 72 -13.87 -4.64 5.87
CA ILE A 72 -15.14 -3.92 6.05
C ILE A 72 -15.03 -2.92 7.21
N HIS A 73 -14.38 -3.29 8.32
CA HIS A 73 -14.15 -2.38 9.43
C HIS A 73 -13.40 -1.13 8.98
N ALA A 74 -12.38 -1.27 8.11
CA ALA A 74 -11.64 -0.14 7.56
C ALA A 74 -12.52 0.87 6.80
N TYR A 75 -13.59 0.41 6.13
CA TYR A 75 -14.53 1.30 5.44
C TYR A 75 -15.44 2.09 6.39
N THR A 76 -15.66 1.64 7.63
CA THR A 76 -16.57 2.30 8.59
C THR A 76 -15.92 3.47 9.33
N SER A 77 -14.59 3.55 9.31
CA SER A 77 -13.83 4.65 9.90
C SER A 77 -13.61 5.76 8.88
N PRO A 78 -13.45 7.02 9.30
CA PRO A 78 -12.98 8.08 8.39
C PRO A 78 -11.69 7.65 7.72
N ASN A 79 -11.46 8.14 6.49
CA ASN A 79 -10.19 7.91 5.83
C ASN A 79 -9.13 8.74 6.54
N ASN A 80 -8.61 8.22 7.66
CA ASN A 80 -7.40 8.78 8.22
C ASN A 80 -6.31 8.41 7.21
N PRO A 81 -5.72 9.38 6.50
CA PRO A 81 -4.50 9.09 5.78
C PRO A 81 -3.59 8.46 6.82
N MET A 82 -3.20 7.19 6.59
CA MET A 82 -2.25 6.56 7.49
C MET A 82 -1.11 7.56 7.63
N PRO A 83 -0.67 7.91 8.85
CA PRO A 83 0.49 8.78 9.00
C PRO A 83 1.56 8.20 8.09
N LYS A 84 2.06 9.00 7.14
CA LYS A 84 3.08 8.55 6.18
C LYS A 84 4.18 7.92 7.03
N ARG A 85 4.19 6.59 7.12
CA ARG A 85 5.24 5.85 7.80
C ARG A 85 6.39 5.94 6.83
N SER A 86 7.16 7.01 6.95
CA SER A 86 8.38 7.19 6.17
C SER A 86 9.39 6.19 6.72
N LEU A 87 9.76 5.22 5.90
CA LEU A 87 10.74 4.22 6.28
C LEU A 87 12.13 4.84 6.15
N HIS A 88 12.50 5.65 7.15
CA HIS A 88 13.84 6.18 7.31
C HIS A 88 14.73 5.11 7.94
N VAL A 89 15.78 4.75 7.22
CA VAL A 89 16.83 3.83 7.68
C VAL A 89 18.16 4.55 7.66
N ILE A 90 19.07 4.15 8.53
CA ILE A 90 20.45 4.62 8.49
C ILE A 90 21.22 3.66 7.59
N SER A 91 21.67 4.14 6.43
CA SER A 91 22.41 3.32 5.47
C SER A 91 23.89 3.65 5.50
N GLN A 92 24.71 2.63 5.30
CA GLN A 92 26.10 2.83 4.92
C GLN A 92 26.18 2.89 3.40
N VAL A 93 26.78 3.95 2.89
CA VAL A 93 26.92 4.21 1.46
C VAL A 93 28.40 4.21 1.12
N THR A 94 28.77 3.49 0.08
CA THR A 94 30.14 3.41 -0.43
C THR A 94 30.16 3.85 -1.90
N THR A 95 31.02 4.80 -2.23
CA THR A 95 31.26 5.20 -3.63
C THR A 95 31.96 4.07 -4.39
N THR A 96 31.65 3.95 -5.68
CA THR A 96 32.17 2.83 -6.49
C THR A 96 33.51 3.12 -7.16
N ASP A 97 33.84 4.39 -7.31
CA ASP A 97 35.04 4.90 -7.99
C ASP A 97 36.24 5.07 -7.05
N ASP A 98 36.04 5.68 -5.87
CA ASP A 98 37.12 5.96 -4.91
C ASP A 98 36.96 5.27 -3.55
N ARG A 99 35.88 4.49 -3.38
CA ARG A 99 35.59 3.66 -2.19
C ARG A 99 35.45 4.43 -0.88
N GLN A 100 35.19 5.73 -0.93
CA GLN A 100 34.76 6.51 0.22
C GLN A 100 33.48 5.91 0.82
N THR A 101 33.42 5.82 2.14
CA THR A 101 32.28 5.24 2.86
C THR A 101 31.75 6.22 3.91
N PHE A 102 30.44 6.44 3.90
CA PHE A 102 29.77 7.35 4.82
C PHE A 102 28.40 6.82 5.23
N THR A 103 27.88 7.34 6.33
CA THR A 103 26.58 6.95 6.88
C THR A 103 25.60 8.09 6.73
N VAL A 104 24.46 7.82 6.09
CA VAL A 104 23.42 8.84 5.82
C VAL A 104 22.03 8.30 6.14
N PRO A 105 21.10 9.14 6.62
CA PRO A 105 19.69 8.82 6.61
C PRO A 105 19.24 8.58 5.17
N THR A 106 18.52 7.48 4.94
CA THR A 106 17.96 7.10 3.64
C THR A 106 16.48 6.86 3.81
N LEU A 107 15.69 7.45 2.91
CA LEU A 107 14.27 7.18 2.82
C LEU A 107 14.04 6.04 1.83
N ILE A 108 13.40 4.96 2.28
CA ILE A 108 12.86 3.94 1.39
C ILE A 108 11.47 4.42 0.96
N ASP A 109 11.39 4.90 -0.28
CA ASP A 109 10.15 5.42 -0.87
C ASP A 109 9.71 4.57 -2.07
N SER A 110 8.66 3.77 -1.88
CA SER A 110 8.05 2.99 -2.97
C SER A 110 7.29 3.85 -3.98
N GLY A 111 7.03 5.13 -3.67
CA GLY A 111 6.38 6.08 -4.56
C GLY A 111 7.35 6.79 -5.51
N CYS A 112 8.66 6.57 -5.38
CA CYS A 112 9.65 7.23 -6.22
C CYS A 112 9.97 6.40 -7.48
N THR A 113 9.94 7.03 -8.66
CA THR A 113 10.29 6.38 -9.93
C THR A 113 11.79 6.08 -10.04
N ASN A 114 12.62 6.95 -9.47
CA ASN A 114 14.08 6.86 -9.55
C ASN A 114 14.69 7.11 -8.17
N SER A 115 15.85 6.53 -7.89
CA SER A 115 16.63 6.91 -6.72
C SER A 115 17.18 8.32 -6.89
N VAL A 116 17.04 9.14 -5.86
CA VAL A 116 17.50 10.53 -5.83
C VAL A 116 18.39 10.76 -4.61
N ILE A 117 19.38 11.63 -4.78
CA ILE A 117 20.31 12.05 -3.72
C ILE A 117 20.30 13.58 -3.66
N ASP A 118 20.38 14.12 -2.44
CA ASP A 118 20.45 15.56 -2.21
C ASP A 118 21.83 16.10 -2.65
N GLU A 119 21.83 17.22 -3.39
CA GLU A 119 23.06 17.87 -3.88
C GLU A 119 23.99 18.28 -2.73
N SER A 120 23.44 18.64 -1.56
CA SER A 120 24.24 18.96 -0.37
C SER A 120 25.10 17.78 0.11
N LEU A 121 24.71 16.54 -0.16
CA LEU A 121 25.53 15.36 0.14
C LEU A 121 26.66 15.19 -0.88
N ILE A 122 26.43 15.56 -2.14
CA ILE A 122 27.47 15.59 -3.18
C ILE A 122 28.58 16.54 -2.74
N ASP A 123 28.22 17.76 -2.33
CA ASP A 123 29.19 18.77 -1.91
C ASP A 123 29.91 18.36 -0.62
N LYS A 124 29.15 17.92 0.38
CA LYS A 124 29.69 17.55 1.70
C LYS A 124 30.74 16.43 1.62
N TYR A 125 30.51 15.43 0.76
CA TYR A 125 31.43 14.29 0.60
C TYR A 125 32.29 14.40 -0.66
N THR A 126 32.22 15.53 -1.38
CA THR A 126 32.97 15.77 -2.62
C THR A 126 32.85 14.60 -3.60
N LEU A 127 31.60 14.18 -3.85
CA LEU A 127 31.32 13.00 -4.67
C LEU A 127 31.54 13.30 -6.16
N ASN A 128 32.22 12.39 -6.85
CA ASN A 128 32.37 12.47 -8.29
C ASN A 128 31.02 12.18 -8.96
N THR A 129 30.61 13.08 -9.84
CA THR A 129 29.34 13.00 -10.57
C THR A 129 29.60 12.88 -12.06
N THR A 130 28.79 12.08 -12.74
CA THR A 130 28.84 11.92 -14.20
C THR A 130 27.63 12.60 -14.85
N PRO A 131 27.79 13.37 -15.93
CA PRO A 131 26.65 13.93 -16.66
C PRO A 131 25.71 12.84 -17.18
N LEU A 132 24.40 13.08 -17.09
CA LEU A 132 23.41 12.25 -17.75
C LEU A 132 23.41 12.56 -19.26
N PRO A 133 23.23 11.55 -20.14
CA PRO A 133 23.11 11.78 -21.58
C PRO A 133 21.92 12.68 -21.94
N VAL A 134 20.84 12.62 -21.14
CA VAL A 134 19.63 13.44 -21.29
C VAL A 134 19.17 13.87 -19.89
N PRO A 135 18.84 15.15 -19.66
CA PRO A 135 18.25 15.60 -18.41
C PRO A 135 16.94 14.87 -18.09
N LEU A 136 16.73 14.52 -16.83
CA LEU A 136 15.49 13.92 -16.33
C LEU A 136 14.67 14.96 -15.60
N ASP A 137 13.38 15.06 -15.93
CA ASP A 137 12.44 15.90 -15.19
C ASP A 137 11.97 15.14 -13.94
N THR A 138 12.12 15.77 -12.78
CA THR A 138 11.66 15.23 -11.49
C THR A 138 10.65 16.19 -10.89
N ALA A 139 9.45 15.70 -10.56
CA ALA A 139 8.44 16.48 -9.85
C ALA A 139 8.43 16.11 -8.37
N GLY A 140 8.63 17.11 -7.51
CA GLY A 140 8.46 16.97 -6.06
C GLY A 140 6.99 16.82 -5.68
N ALA A 141 6.73 16.33 -4.47
CA ALA A 141 5.37 16.24 -3.92
C ALA A 141 4.71 17.63 -3.73
N ASP A 142 5.50 18.69 -3.75
CA ASP A 142 5.06 20.10 -3.73
C ASP A 142 4.70 20.63 -5.14
N GLY A 143 4.79 19.79 -6.17
CA GLY A 143 4.50 20.13 -7.56
C GLY A 143 5.62 20.90 -8.26
N ARG A 144 6.77 21.13 -7.61
CA ARG A 144 7.90 21.80 -8.26
C ARG A 144 8.65 20.82 -9.15
N SER A 145 8.87 21.23 -10.39
CA SER A 145 9.71 20.48 -11.34
C SER A 145 11.17 20.91 -11.20
N GLN A 146 12.05 19.93 -11.09
CA GLN A 146 13.49 20.10 -11.12
C GLN A 146 14.08 19.25 -12.25
N LYS A 147 15.27 19.62 -12.72
CA LYS A 147 16.00 18.85 -13.73
C LYS A 147 17.21 18.19 -13.10
N VAL A 148 17.27 16.87 -13.18
CA VAL A 148 18.45 16.08 -12.82
C VAL A 148 19.31 15.93 -14.06
N THR A 149 20.55 16.38 -13.99
CA THR A 149 21.49 16.43 -15.13
C THR A 149 22.74 15.59 -14.93
N ARG A 150 22.92 15.04 -13.73
CA ARG A 150 24.10 14.26 -13.33
C ARG A 150 23.67 13.07 -12.48
N TYR A 151 24.51 12.06 -12.42
CA TYR A 151 24.31 10.89 -11.57
C TYR A 151 25.61 10.49 -10.84
N VAL A 152 25.45 9.74 -9.77
CA VAL A 152 26.52 9.09 -9.01
C VAL A 152 26.22 7.59 -8.94
N THR A 153 27.25 6.76 -8.86
CA THR A 153 27.10 5.31 -8.68
C THR A 153 27.58 4.92 -7.29
N LEU A 154 26.66 4.39 -6.48
CA LEU A 154 26.87 4.11 -5.07
C LEU A 154 26.47 2.66 -4.76
N HIS A 155 27.17 2.05 -3.82
CA HIS A 155 26.75 0.82 -3.17
C HIS A 155 26.10 1.17 -1.83
N ILE A 156 24.86 0.74 -1.62
CA ILE A 156 24.09 1.05 -0.42
C ILE A 156 23.88 -0.23 0.37
N ASN A 157 24.30 -0.21 1.64
CA ASN A 157 24.03 -1.25 2.62
C ASN A 157 23.04 -0.73 3.66
N VAL A 158 21.85 -1.31 3.66
CA VAL A 158 20.76 -1.00 4.59
C VAL A 158 20.84 -1.99 5.76
N LYS A 159 20.97 -1.47 6.98
CA LYS A 159 20.99 -2.26 8.21
C LYS A 159 19.60 -2.43 8.81
#